data_AF-A0A928RQ45-F1
#
_entry.id   AF-A0A928RQ45-F1
#
_cell.length_a   1.000
_cell.length_b   1.000
_cell.length_c   1.000
_cell.angle_alpha   90.00
_cell.angle_beta   90.00
_cell.angle_gamma   90.00
#
_symmetry.space_group_name_H-M   'P 1'
#
loop_
_entity.id
_entity.type
_entity.pdbx_description
1 polymer ?
#
loop_
_entity_poly.entity_id
_entity_poly.type
_entity_poly.pdbx_seq_one_letter_code
_entity_poly.pdbx_strand_id
1 'polypeptide(L)' 'MKVEICKHQLKCDFYGCRNMAKYSFSTKGFIRRDLVFCEDCMKAMFECFSKICVPKGVEAPFKEKRKKEKV' A
#
# COMPACT_ATOMS: atom_id res chain seq x y z
N MET A 1 -0.38 -4.35 11.05
CA MET A 1 -0.76 -5.37 10.04
C MET A 1 0.39 -6.35 9.91
N LYS A 2 0.10 -7.64 9.70
CA LYS A 2 1.10 -8.67 9.43
C LYS A 2 0.69 -9.38 8.14
N VAL A 3 1.63 -9.59 7.23
CA VAL A 3 1.43 -10.39 6.03
C VAL A 3 1.83 -11.82 6.37
N GLU A 4 0.96 -12.76 6.08
CA GLU A 4 1.22 -14.19 6.27
C GLU A 4 0.96 -14.95 4.98
N ILE A 5 1.68 -16.06 4.77
CA ILE A 5 1.41 -16.94 3.63
C ILE A 5 0.05 -17.58 3.84
N CYS A 6 -0.81 -17.52 2.82
CA CYS A 6 -2.14 -18.08 2.87
C CYS A 6 -2.02 -19.62 2.94
N LYS A 7 -2.53 -20.22 4.02
CA LYS A 7 -2.51 -21.67 4.22
C LYS A 7 -3.63 -22.41 3.47
N HIS A 8 -4.65 -21.67 3.05
CA HIS A 8 -5.85 -22.21 2.42
C HIS A 8 -5.93 -21.75 0.97
N GLN A 9 -6.46 -22.61 0.11
CA GLN A 9 -6.69 -22.29 -1.30
C GLN A 9 -7.91 -21.38 -1.44
N LEU A 10 -7.68 -20.07 -1.39
CA LEU A 10 -8.70 -19.04 -1.55
C LEU A 10 -8.49 -18.27 -2.85
N LYS A 11 -9.57 -17.74 -3.43
CA LYS A 11 -9.49 -16.81 -4.55
C LYS A 11 -8.99 -15.45 -4.04
N CYS A 12 -8.25 -14.72 -4.88
CA CYS A 12 -7.85 -13.35 -4.61
C CYS A 12 -9.10 -12.47 -4.36
N ASP A 13 -9.07 -11.62 -3.33
CA ASP A 13 -10.16 -10.69 -3.01
C ASP A 13 -10.20 -9.48 -3.97
N PHE A 14 -9.20 -9.32 -4.83
CA PHE A 14 -9.20 -8.23 -5.79
C PHE A 14 -10.27 -8.45 -6.86
N TYR A 15 -11.17 -7.48 -7.03
CA TYR A 15 -12.30 -7.58 -7.95
C TYR A 15 -11.82 -7.85 -9.38
N GLY A 16 -12.36 -8.91 -10.00
CA GLY A 16 -12.00 -9.32 -11.36
C GLY A 16 -10.72 -10.18 -11.46
N CYS A 17 -9.98 -10.37 -10.37
CA CYS A 17 -8.85 -11.30 -10.35
C CYS A 17 -9.33 -12.75 -10.30
N ARG A 18 -8.73 -13.61 -11.12
CA ARG A 18 -9.03 -15.06 -11.17
C ARG A 18 -7.94 -15.93 -10.54
N ASN A 19 -6.88 -15.32 -10.03
CA ASN A 19 -5.74 -16.02 -9.45
C ASN A 19 -6.04 -16.47 -8.01
N MET A 20 -5.33 -17.51 -7.59
CA MET A 20 -5.36 -17.97 -6.21
C MET A 20 -4.54 -17.04 -5.31
N ALA A 21 -5.02 -16.82 -4.09
CA ALA A 21 -4.34 -16.01 -3.11
C ALA A 21 -3.11 -16.74 -2.56
N LYS A 22 -2.02 -16.00 -2.41
CA LYS A 22 -0.75 -16.47 -1.83
C LYS A 22 -0.48 -15.82 -0.48
N TYR A 23 -1.02 -14.61 -0.27
CA TYR A 23 -0.81 -13.82 0.92
C TYR A 23 -2.15 -13.53 1.61
N SER A 24 -2.12 -13.52 2.94
CA SER A 24 -3.22 -13.17 3.81
C SER A 24 -2.82 -12.03 4.72
N PHE A 25 -3.77 -11.13 4.97
CA PHE A 25 -3.58 -9.94 5.79
C PHE A 25 -4.62 -9.96 6.89
N SER A 26 -4.14 -10.08 8.13
CA SER A 26 -5.03 -9.90 9.26
C SER A 26 -5.25 -8.42 9.54
N THR A 27 -6.52 -8.03 9.50
CA THR A 27 -6.96 -6.66 9.79
C THR A 27 -7.18 -6.42 11.28
N LYS A 28 -6.77 -7.35 12.16
CA LYS A 28 -6.84 -7.23 13.63
C LYS A 28 -8.19 -6.64 14.12
N GLY A 29 -9.30 -7.12 13.56
CA GLY A 29 -10.65 -6.79 14.03
C GLY A 29 -11.39 -5.68 13.28
N PHE A 30 -10.78 -4.99 12.31
CA PHE A 30 -11.50 -4.02 11.47
C PHE A 30 -12.42 -4.70 10.44
N ILE A 31 -12.01 -5.87 9.94
CA ILE A 31 -12.82 -6.70 9.05
C ILE A 31 -12.92 -8.09 9.68
N ARG A 32 -14.12 -8.67 9.64
CA ARG A 32 -14.44 -9.96 10.25
C ARG A 32 -13.69 -11.14 9.62
N ARG A 33 -13.10 -10.93 8.43
CA ARG A 33 -12.30 -11.89 7.67
C ARG A 33 -10.95 -11.29 7.32
N ASP A 34 -9.95 -12.15 7.22
CA ASP A 34 -8.65 -11.76 6.68
C ASP A 34 -8.77 -11.51 5.17
N LEU A 35 -8.07 -10.48 4.69
CA LEU A 35 -8.01 -10.19 3.26
C LEU A 35 -6.96 -11.07 2.61
N VAL A 36 -7.26 -11.61 1.43
CA VAL A 36 -6.36 -12.53 0.74
C VAL A 36 -6.06 -12.06 -0.67
N PHE A 37 -4.78 -12.03 -1.04
CA PHE A 37 -4.33 -11.51 -2.34
C PHE A 37 -3.37 -12.47 -3.03
N CYS A 38 -3.45 -12.52 -4.36
CA CYS A 38 -2.43 -13.14 -5.17
C CYS A 38 -1.17 -12.26 -5.23
N GLU A 39 -0.06 -12.83 -5.70
CA GLU A 39 1.22 -12.13 -5.78
C GLU A 39 1.16 -10.92 -6.72
N ASP A 40 0.48 -11.04 -7.87
CA ASP A 40 0.43 -9.98 -8.88
C ASP A 40 -0.38 -8.77 -8.39
N CYS A 41 -1.56 -9.01 -7.80
CA CYS A 41 -2.39 -7.94 -7.25
C CYS A 41 -1.68 -7.23 -6.09
N MET A 42 -0.91 -7.97 -5.28
CA MET A 42 -0.16 -7.37 -4.19
C MET A 42 0.97 -6.45 -4.70
N LYS A 43 1.69 -6.86 -5.76
CA LYS A 43 2.72 -6.03 -6.41
C LYS A 43 2.10 -4.77 -7.02
N ALA A 44 1.03 -4.91 -7.78
CA ALA A 44 0.31 -3.78 -8.39
C ALA A 44 -0.20 -2.80 -7.32
N MET A 45 -0.75 -3.32 -6.22
CA MET A 45 -1.18 -2.49 -5.09
C MET A 45 0.00 -1.70 -4.51
N PHE A 46 1.14 -2.35 -4.26
CA PHE A 46 2.33 -1.69 -3.74
C PHE A 46 2.83 -0.57 -4.66
N GLU A 47 2.83 -0.79 -5.98
CA GLU A 47 3.20 0.24 -6.97
C GLU A 47 2.22 1.42 -6.99
N CYS A 48 0.93 1.19 -6.78
CA CYS A 48 -0.05 2.27 -6.66
C CYS A 48 0.17 3.07 -5.37
N PHE A 49 0.41 2.39 -4.25
CA PHE A 49 0.66 3.04 -2.96
C PHE A 49 1.97 3.82 -2.93
N SER A 50 3.03 3.31 -3.56
CA SER A 50 4.33 3.98 -3.58
C SER A 50 4.28 5.34 -4.29
N LYS A 51 3.39 5.51 -5.29
CA LYS A 51 3.15 6.80 -5.95
C LYS A 51 2.50 7.84 -5.05
N ILE A 52 1.70 7.40 -4.06
CA ILE A 52 0.98 8.28 -3.13
C ILE A 52 1.85 8.59 -1.92
N CYS A 53 2.62 7.60 -1.46
CA CYS A 53 3.57 7.73 -0.35
C CYS A 53 4.83 8.51 -0.78
N VAL A 54 4.68 9.78 -1.15
CA VAL A 54 5.81 10.69 -1.31
C VAL A 54 6.35 10.99 0.09
N PRO A 55 7.62 10.69 0.41
CA PRO A 55 8.22 11.12 1.65
C PRO A 55 8.13 12.65 1.71
N LYS A 56 7.46 13.18 2.74
CA LYS A 56 7.44 14.63 2.97
C LYS A 56 8.91 15.05 3.13
N GLY A 57 9.37 15.94 2.26
CA GLY A 57 10.68 16.55 2.41
C GLY A 57 10.79 17.14 3.81
N VAL A 58 11.96 17.01 4.44
CA VAL A 58 12.22 17.65 5.73
C VAL A 58 11.99 19.14 5.54
N GLU A 59 11.06 19.73 6.31
CA GLU A 59 10.95 21.19 6.34
C GLU A 59 12.30 21.71 6.86
N ALA A 60 13.07 22.35 5.97
CA ALA A 60 14.34 22.93 6.37
C ALA A 60 14.08 23.90 7.55
N PRO A 61 14.79 23.75 8.69
CA PRO A 61 14.56 24.59 9.87
C PRO A 61 14.83 26.08 9.58
N PHE A 62 15.58 26.36 8.52
CA PHE A 62 15.82 27.70 8.00
C PHE A 62 15.10 27.85 6.66
N LYS A 63 13.90 28.45 6.67
CA LYS A 63 13.28 28.94 5.44
C LYS A 63 14.11 30.12 4.95
N GLU A 64 15.02 29.90 4.01
CA GLU A 64 15.63 31.01 3.25
C GLU A 64 14.48 31.79 2.61
N LYS A 65 14.23 33.00 3.11
CA LYS A 65 13.31 33.94 2.48
C LYS A 65 13.92 34.29 1.13
N ARG A 66 13.53 33.57 0.07
CA ARG A 66 13.77 34.03 -1.30
C ARG A 66 13.13 35.41 -1.42
N LYS A 67 13.95 36.45 -1.36
CA LYS A 67 13.53 37.81 -1.74
C LYS A 67 13.00 37.67 -3.16
N LYS A 68 11.70 37.87 -3.34
CA LYS A 68 11.13 38.08 -4.67
C LYS A 68 11.83 39.30 -5.24
N GLU A 69 12.80 39.10 -6.13
CA GLU A 69 13.22 40.15 -7.05
C GLU A 69 11.98 40.53 -7.85
N LYS A 70 11.50 41.75 -7.61
CA LYS A 70 10.49 42.36 -8.45
C LYS A 70 11.19 42.70 -9.77
N VAL A 71 10.77 42.04 -10.84
CA VAL A 71 10.94 42.55 -12.21
C VAL A 71 9.76 43.47 -12.48
#